data_AF-A0AAW2GJ16-F1
#
_entry.id   AF-A0AAW2GJ16-F1
#
_cell.length_a   1.000
_cell.length_b   1.000
_cell.length_c   1.000
_cell.angle_alpha   90.00
_cell.angle_beta   90.00
_cell.angle_gamma   90.00
#
_symmetry.space_group_name_H-M   'P 1'
#
loop_
_entity.id
_entity.type
_entity.pdbx_description
1 polymer ?
#
loop_
_entity_poly.entity_id
_entity_poly.type
_entity_poly.pdbx_seq_one_letter_code
_entity_poly.pdbx_strand_id
1 'polypeptide(L)'
;MAQLFHLFCFSFQGQKLINHSLETRDNIYHSLWYNIPVKKQRLLMFVMRKSIEANTITAGKIYVFSLEHFTTIVQSSMSYFTLLSSFT
;
A
#
# COMPACT_ATOMS: atom_id res chain seq x y z
N MET A 1 -21.83 -9.30 0.79
CA MET A 1 -21.19 -9.04 -0.52
C MET A 1 -20.82 -7.57 -0.74
N ALA A 2 -21.75 -6.61 -0.58
CA ALA A 2 -21.45 -5.19 -0.80
C ALA A 2 -20.26 -4.65 0.00
N GLN A 3 -20.15 -4.97 1.29
CA GLN A 3 -19.04 -4.51 2.14
C GLN A 3 -17.67 -5.08 1.70
N LEU A 4 -17.66 -6.34 1.28
CA LEU A 4 -16.47 -7.02 0.76
C LEU A 4 -16.00 -6.37 -0.54
N PHE A 5 -16.95 -6.02 -1.42
CA PHE A 5 -16.67 -5.29 -2.64
C PHE A 5 -16.13 -3.88 -2.37
N HIS A 6 -16.72 -3.14 -1.43
CA HIS A 6 -16.20 -1.84 -1.02
C HIS A 6 -14.75 -1.93 -0.50
N LEU A 7 -14.48 -2.89 0.39
CA LEU A 7 -13.14 -3.11 0.91
C LEU A 7 -12.16 -3.47 -0.21
N PHE A 8 -12.57 -4.33 -1.15
CA PHE A 8 -11.77 -4.66 -2.32
C PHE A 8 -11.46 -3.42 -3.17
N CYS A 9 -12.45 -2.58 -3.47
CA CYS A 9 -12.24 -1.34 -4.22
C CYS A 9 -11.24 -0.41 -3.53
N PHE A 10 -11.38 -0.20 -2.20
CA PHE A 10 -10.43 0.63 -1.46
C PHE A 10 -9.02 0.04 -1.46
N SER A 11 -8.87 -1.26 -1.21
CA SER A 11 -7.57 -1.93 -1.22
C SER A 11 -6.94 -1.98 -2.61
N PHE A 12 -7.73 -2.06 -3.68
CA PHE A 12 -7.25 -1.98 -5.06
C PHE A 12 -6.72 -0.58 -5.39
N GLN A 13 -7.46 0.48 -5.04
CA GLN A 13 -7.01 1.85 -5.26
C GLN A 13 -5.79 2.20 -4.40
N GLY A 14 -5.77 1.75 -3.13
CA GLY A 14 -4.62 1.88 -2.23
C GLY A 14 -3.39 1.20 -2.80
N GLN A 15 -3.52 -0.03 -3.33
CA GLN A 15 -2.43 -0.74 -3.97
C GLN A 15 -1.89 0.02 -5.20
N LYS A 16 -2.78 0.56 -6.05
CA LYS A 16 -2.38 1.34 -7.23
C LYS A 16 -1.58 2.58 -6.83
N LEU A 17 -1.99 3.28 -5.78
CA LEU A 17 -1.26 4.42 -5.23
C LEU A 17 0.12 4.02 -4.72
N ILE A 18 0.21 2.94 -3.93
CA ILE A 18 1.48 2.39 -3.44
C ILE A 18 2.40 2.06 -4.61
N ASN A 19 1.92 1.33 -5.61
CA ASN A 19 2.73 0.93 -6.76
C ASN A 19 3.25 2.12 -7.56
N HIS A 20 2.37 3.07 -7.91
CA HIS A 20 2.75 4.25 -8.69
C HIS A 20 3.79 5.10 -7.96
N SER A 21 3.68 5.16 -6.64
CA SER A 21 4.59 5.92 -5.82
C SER A 21 5.97 5.26 -5.68
N LEU A 22 6.02 3.92 -5.63
CA LEU A 22 7.26 3.15 -5.65
C LEU A 22 7.96 3.29 -7.00
N GLU A 23 7.21 3.26 -8.10
CA GLU A 23 7.70 3.50 -9.45
C GLU A 23 8.25 4.93 -9.60
N THR A 24 7.53 5.94 -9.12
CA THR A 24 8.01 7.33 -9.13
C THR A 24 9.32 7.47 -8.35
N ARG A 25 9.41 6.84 -7.18
CA ARG A 25 10.64 6.81 -6.38
C ARG A 25 11.77 6.17 -7.17
N ASP A 26 11.52 5.00 -7.77
CA ASP A 26 12.51 4.24 -8.54
C ASP A 26 13.03 5.04 -9.75
N ASN A 27 12.13 5.67 -10.50
CA ASN A 27 12.49 6.55 -11.61
C ASN A 27 13.38 7.72 -11.17
N ILE A 28 13.10 8.33 -10.02
CA ILE A 28 13.93 9.41 -9.49
C ILE A 28 15.29 8.85 -9.00
N TYR A 29 15.34 7.65 -8.40
CA TYR A 29 16.61 7.00 -8.03
C TYR A 29 17.50 6.71 -9.24
N HIS A 30 16.91 6.27 -10.35
CA HIS A 30 17.61 6.02 -11.61
C HIS A 30 17.95 7.29 -12.40
N SER A 31 17.39 8.44 -12.02
CA SER A 31 17.74 9.73 -12.63
C SER A 31 19.14 10.21 -12.21
N LEU A 32 19.69 11.20 -12.91
CA LEU A 32 20.97 11.85 -12.58
C LEU A 32 20.82 12.78 -11.35
N TRP A 33 20.14 12.34 -10.29
CA TRP A 33 19.83 13.13 -9.09
C TRP A 33 21.09 13.66 -8.37
N TYR A 34 22.21 12.96 -8.53
CA TYR A 34 23.53 13.33 -8.02
C TYR A 34 24.17 14.51 -8.77
N ASN A 35 23.69 14.85 -9.97
CA ASN A 35 24.19 15.97 -10.76
C ASN A 35 23.43 17.29 -10.48
N ILE A 36 22.49 17.27 -9.52
CA ILE A 36 21.65 18.40 -9.14
C ILE A 36 22.31 19.14 -7.96
N PRO A 37 22.20 20.49 -7.84
CA PRO A 37 22.70 21.24 -6.69
C PRO A 37 22.26 20.65 -5.33
N VAL A 38 23.20 20.60 -4.36
CA VAL A 38 23.03 19.96 -3.04
C VAL A 38 21.74 20.37 -2.32
N LYS A 39 21.31 21.63 -2.43
CA LYS A 39 20.05 22.12 -1.84
C LYS A 39 18.82 21.38 -2.40
N LYS A 40 18.78 21.15 -3.71
CA LYS A 40 17.67 20.45 -4.39
C LYS A 40 17.75 18.93 -4.18
N GLN A 41 18.96 18.37 -4.12
CA GLN A 41 19.19 16.96 -3.79
C GLN A 41 18.62 16.61 -2.41
N ARG A 42 18.86 17.45 -1.40
CA ARG A 42 18.33 17.26 -0.05
C ARG A 42 16.80 17.35 0.00
N LEU A 43 16.21 18.26 -0.78
CA LEU A 43 14.76 18.37 -0.93
C LEU A 43 14.18 17.11 -1.58
N LEU A 44 14.81 16.61 -2.65
CA LEU A 44 14.40 15.41 -3.37
C LEU A 44 14.42 14.17 -2.47
N MET A 45 15.50 13.97 -1.69
CA MET A 45 15.60 12.89 -0.71
C MET A 45 14.51 13.00 0.37
N PHE A 46 14.18 14.22 0.81
CA PHE A 46 13.10 14.43 1.78
C PHE A 46 11.74 14.05 1.19
N VAL A 47 11.46 14.46 -0.05
CA VAL A 47 10.23 14.11 -0.78
C VAL A 47 10.12 12.60 -1.00
N MET A 48 11.20 11.94 -1.41
CA MET A 48 11.27 10.47 -1.54
C MET A 48 10.99 9.76 -0.23
N ARG A 49 11.57 10.25 0.87
CA ARG A 49 11.36 9.63 2.19
C ARG A 49 9.92 9.84 2.67
N LYS A 50 9.37 11.04 2.46
CA LYS A 50 8.00 11.37 2.85
C LYS A 50 6.96 10.65 2.00
N SER A 51 7.22 10.43 0.72
CA SER A 51 6.29 9.67 -0.13
C SER A 51 6.15 8.25 0.41
N ILE A 52 7.26 7.52 0.66
CA ILE A 52 7.21 6.15 1.20
C ILE A 52 6.30 6.03 2.44
N GLU A 53 6.37 7.00 3.35
CA GLU A 53 5.58 7.03 4.58
C GLU A 53 4.11 7.46 4.35
N ALA A 54 3.83 8.24 3.31
CA ALA A 54 2.51 8.78 2.99
C ALA A 54 1.72 7.95 1.96
N ASN A 55 2.37 7.05 1.23
CA ASN A 55 1.73 6.30 0.14
C ASN A 55 0.87 5.14 0.65
N THR A 56 0.95 4.81 1.94
CA THR A 56 0.15 3.76 2.58
C THR A 56 -1.10 4.38 3.20
N ILE A 57 -2.24 4.24 2.52
CA ILE A 57 -3.53 4.59 3.09
C ILE A 57 -3.83 3.56 4.18
N THR A 58 -4.06 4.04 5.41
CA THR A 58 -4.30 3.16 6.55
C THR A 58 -5.60 3.54 7.26
N ALA A 59 -6.49 2.58 7.50
CA ALA A 59 -7.64 2.77 8.37
C ALA A 59 -7.21 2.64 9.84
N GLY A 60 -7.28 3.75 10.59
CA GLY A 60 -7.00 3.80 12.02
C GLY A 60 -5.59 3.37 12.43
N LYS A 61 -4.61 3.36 11.50
CA LYS A 61 -3.28 2.75 11.65
C LYS A 61 -3.26 1.23 11.90
N ILE A 62 -4.40 0.56 11.78
CA ILE A 62 -4.56 -0.88 12.06
C ILE A 62 -4.61 -1.67 10.76
N TYR A 63 -5.26 -1.12 9.73
CA TYR A 63 -5.44 -1.79 8.45
C TYR A 63 -4.87 -0.98 7.30
N VAL A 64 -3.87 -1.53 6.61
CA VAL A 64 -3.32 -0.95 5.38
C VAL A 64 -4.23 -1.33 4.21
N PHE A 65 -4.66 -0.36 3.41
CA PHE A 65 -5.42 -0.60 2.18
C PHE A 65 -4.49 -1.13 1.08
N SER A 66 -4.14 -2.41 1.19
CA SER A 66 -3.38 -3.18 0.20
C SER A 66 -4.13 -4.45 -0.18
N LEU A 67 -3.87 -4.96 -1.39
CA LEU A 67 -4.45 -6.24 -1.84
C LEU A 67 -3.95 -7.42 -1.00
N GLU A 68 -2.73 -7.32 -0.48
CA GLU A 68 -2.14 -8.28 0.44
C GLU A 68 -3.00 -8.41 1.71
N HIS A 69 -3.21 -7.30 2.41
CA HIS A 69 -4.02 -7.27 3.63
C HIS A 69 -5.47 -7.71 3.39
N PHE A 70 -6.06 -7.31 2.26
CA PHE A 70 -7.39 -7.78 1.86
C PHE A 70 -7.44 -9.31 1.73
N THR A 71 -6.47 -9.91 1.04
CA THR A 71 -6.40 -11.35 0.82
C THR A 71 -6.25 -12.10 2.13
N THR A 72 -5.40 -11.61 3.05
CA THR A 72 -5.24 -12.20 4.38
C THR A 72 -6.57 -12.23 5.15
N ILE A 73 -7.34 -11.14 5.13
CA ILE A 73 -8.66 -11.10 5.79
C ILE A 73 -9.62 -12.13 5.19
N VAL A 74 -9.67 -12.23 3.86
CA VAL A 74 -10.55 -13.19 3.17
C VAL A 74 -10.15 -14.63 3.51
N GLN A 75 -8.85 -14.92 3.50
CA GLN A 75 -8.32 -16.24 3.87
C GLN A 75 -8.66 -16.61 5.31
N SER A 76 -8.40 -15.72 6.28
CA SER A 76 -8.75 -15.95 7.68
C SER A 76 -10.26 -16.17 7.85
N SER A 77 -11.09 -15.37 7.18
CA SER A 77 -12.55 -15.51 7.23
C SER A 77 -13.01 -16.88 6.71
N MET A 78 -12.43 -17.35 5.60
CA MET A 78 -12.69 -18.68 5.06
C MET A 78 -12.21 -19.78 6.00
N SER A 79 -11.03 -19.65 6.62
CA SER A 79 -10.55 -20.61 7.60
C SER A 79 -11.49 -20.74 8.80
N TYR A 80 -11.98 -19.62 9.34
CA TYR A 80 -12.97 -19.63 10.42
C TYR A 80 -14.29 -20.29 9.99
N PHE A 81 -14.75 -19.99 8.77
CA PHE A 81 -15.94 -20.62 8.21
C PHE A 81 -15.77 -22.15 8.08
N THR A 82 -14.66 -22.62 7.54
CA THR A 82 -14.36 -24.04 7.40
C THR A 82 -14.27 -24.73 8.75
N LEU A 83 -13.64 -24.11 9.75
CA LEU A 83 -13.59 -24.66 11.11
C LEU A 83 -14.99 -24.83 11.69
N LEU A 84 -15.83 -23.79 11.62
CA LEU A 84 -17.20 -23.86 12.12
C LEU A 84 -18.03 -24.93 11.39
N SER A 85 -17.90 -24.99 10.07
CA SER A 85 -18.56 -26.01 9.24
C SER A 85 -18.06 -27.43 9.51
N SER A 86 -16.89 -27.60 10.12
CA SER A 86 -16.37 -28.93 10.50
C SER A 86 -16.93 -29.39 11.87
N PHE A 87 -17.42 -28.46 12.68
CA PHE A 87 -18.06 -28.74 13.98
C PHE A 87 -19.59 -28.85 13.89
N THR A 88 -20.18 -28.42 12.77
CA THR A 88 -21.61 -28.56 12.45
C THR A 88 -21.83 -29.82 11.63
#